data_AF-A0A373ZX25-F1
#
_entry.id   AF-A0A373ZX25-F1
#
_cell.length_a   1.000
_cell.length_b   1.000
_cell.length_c   1.000
_cell.angle_alpha   90.00
_cell.angle_beta   90.00
_cell.angle_gamma   90.00
#
_symmetry.space_group_name_H-M   'P 1'
#
loop_
_entity.id
_entity.type
_entity.pdbx_description
1 polymer ?
#
loop_
_entity_poly.entity_id
_entity_poly.type
_entity_poly.pdbx_seq_one_letter_code
_entity_poly.pdbx_strand_id
1 'polypeptide(L)'
;MKTLTILFVAAIMMGVGCSKSEDSENNPDKPDKPSPLPDLPDPNDVCSCMDDIIFMQYCYDNFDVNKDGKVSKIEASAVAKIDLARQEIKTLTGIGYFSNLEILNCKECHELTTVDLSNNLKVRIGDEMFYTCSKLSKIVLPNNILEIGESAFYGCSSLKNIDIPDKVTEIGYSAFVLCI
;
A
#
# COMPACT_ATOMS: atom_id res chain seq x y z
N MET A 1 15.72 23.35 16.67
CA MET A 1 15.15 22.73 17.89
C MET A 1 14.46 21.46 17.42
N LYS A 2 15.18 20.33 17.44
CA LYS A 2 15.09 19.27 18.47
C LYS A 2 13.70 18.64 18.56
N THR A 3 13.51 17.53 17.84
CA THR A 3 12.68 16.40 18.28
C THR A 3 13.39 15.14 17.76
N LEU A 4 14.29 14.60 18.58
CA LEU A 4 14.13 13.34 19.29
C LEU A 4 14.04 12.13 18.34
N THR A 5 15.22 11.67 17.94
CA THR A 5 15.48 10.35 17.37
C THR A 5 14.86 9.28 18.27
N ILE A 6 13.79 8.65 17.81
CA ILE A 6 13.34 7.37 18.32
C ILE A 6 13.76 6.32 17.29
N LEU A 7 14.98 5.79 17.49
CA LEU A 7 15.33 4.47 16.98
C LEU A 7 14.42 3.47 17.69
N PHE A 8 13.31 3.10 17.06
CA PHE A 8 12.66 1.81 17.30
C PHE A 8 12.20 1.22 15.97
N VAL A 9 13.06 0.32 15.47
CA VAL A 9 12.72 -0.90 14.74
C VAL A 9 12.17 -0.72 13.32
N ALA A 10 13.10 -0.48 12.39
CA ALA A 10 13.03 -1.11 11.08
C ALA A 10 13.32 -2.62 11.25
N ALA A 11 12.28 -3.41 11.55
CA ALA A 11 12.21 -4.87 11.40
C ALA A 11 10.86 -5.38 11.92
N ILE A 12 10.24 -6.32 11.20
CA ILE A 12 8.98 -7.01 11.55
C ILE A 12 7.70 -6.22 11.20
N MET A 13 7.55 -5.87 9.92
CA MET A 13 6.48 -6.44 9.08
C MET A 13 7.07 -6.88 7.72
N MET A 14 8.29 -7.41 7.73
CA MET A 14 8.67 -8.43 6.74
C MET A 14 8.02 -9.74 7.20
N GLY A 15 6.70 -9.81 7.09
CA GLY A 15 5.98 -11.08 7.09
C GLY A 15 6.23 -11.72 5.74
N VAL A 16 7.28 -12.53 5.68
CA VAL A 16 7.56 -13.63 4.75
C VAL A 16 6.43 -13.87 3.73
N GLY A 17 6.62 -13.34 2.52
CA GLY A 17 5.69 -13.46 1.40
C GLY A 17 5.89 -12.32 0.41
N CYS A 18 6.38 -12.61 -0.79
CA CYS A 18 6.75 -11.64 -1.83
C CYS A 18 7.96 -10.70 -1.53
N SER A 19 9.17 -11.23 -1.33
CA SER A 19 10.37 -10.45 -1.69
C SER A 19 11.27 -11.28 -2.59
N LYS A 20 11.59 -10.71 -3.76
CA LYS A 20 12.63 -10.99 -4.77
C LYS A 20 13.00 -12.47 -5.06
N SER A 21 13.08 -12.78 -6.35
CA SER A 21 13.61 -14.03 -6.90
C SER A 21 15.03 -14.38 -6.43
N GLU A 22 15.36 -15.69 -6.49
CA GLU A 22 16.65 -16.40 -6.26
C GLU A 22 16.79 -16.98 -4.82
N ASP A 23 17.05 -18.26 -4.52
CA ASP A 23 17.60 -19.43 -5.25
C ASP A 23 17.14 -20.78 -4.63
N SER A 24 17.37 -21.88 -5.36
CA SER A 24 17.08 -23.27 -5.00
C SER A 24 17.75 -23.76 -3.71
N GLU A 25 17.01 -24.44 -2.82
CA GLU A 25 17.58 -25.43 -1.90
C GLU A 25 16.74 -26.73 -1.90
N ASN A 26 17.29 -27.73 -2.60
CA ASN A 26 16.99 -29.14 -2.37
C ASN A 26 17.56 -29.56 -1.01
N ASN A 27 16.75 -30.08 -0.09
CA ASN A 27 17.24 -30.99 0.93
C ASN A 27 16.17 -32.04 1.29
N PRO A 28 16.33 -33.31 0.89
CA PRO A 28 15.38 -34.36 1.18
C PRO A 28 15.80 -35.05 2.48
N ASP A 29 15.27 -34.64 3.64
CA ASP A 29 15.20 -35.52 4.83
C ASP A 29 14.54 -34.80 6.02
N LYS A 30 13.21 -34.69 6.02
CA LYS A 30 12.45 -34.53 7.28
C LYS A 30 11.10 -35.24 7.22
N PRO A 31 10.77 -36.10 8.21
CA PRO A 31 9.54 -36.88 8.19
C PRO A 31 8.31 -36.00 8.44
N ASP A 32 7.28 -36.26 7.63
CA ASP A 32 6.02 -35.54 7.53
C ASP A 32 5.16 -35.57 8.79
N LYS A 33 4.82 -34.37 9.26
CA LYS A 33 3.46 -34.09 9.75
C LYS A 33 3.13 -32.61 9.53
N PRO A 34 2.39 -32.24 8.47
CA PRO A 34 1.85 -30.89 8.39
C PRO A 34 0.66 -30.81 9.35
N SER A 35 0.84 -30.09 10.46
CA SER A 35 -0.21 -29.16 10.89
C SER A 35 -0.59 -28.31 9.67
N PRO A 36 -1.83 -27.81 9.51
CA PRO A 36 -2.08 -26.80 8.49
C PRO A 36 -1.16 -25.63 8.82
N LEU A 37 -0.06 -25.49 8.06
CA LEU A 37 0.67 -24.25 8.06
C LEU A 37 -0.36 -23.20 7.63
N PRO A 38 -0.39 -22.01 8.25
CA PRO A 38 -1.08 -20.90 7.59
C PRO A 38 -0.50 -20.82 6.18
N ASP A 39 -1.37 -20.87 5.16
CA ASP A 39 -0.96 -20.82 3.76
C ASP A 39 -0.02 -19.62 3.60
N LEU A 40 1.26 -19.91 3.37
CA LEU A 40 2.26 -18.86 3.17
C LEU A 40 1.88 -18.10 1.88
N PRO A 41 2.07 -16.77 1.84
CA PRO A 41 1.79 -16.00 0.63
C PRO A 41 2.56 -16.58 -0.56
N ASP A 42 1.87 -16.85 -1.67
CA ASP A 42 2.49 -17.42 -2.87
C ASP A 42 3.39 -16.33 -3.50
N PRO A 43 4.71 -16.56 -3.63
CA PRO A 43 5.64 -15.57 -4.18
C PRO A 43 5.36 -15.18 -5.64
N ASN A 44 4.49 -15.92 -6.33
CA ASN A 44 4.05 -15.64 -7.68
C ASN A 44 2.65 -14.98 -7.76
N ASP A 45 1.97 -14.79 -6.62
CA ASP A 45 0.67 -14.16 -6.53
C ASP A 45 0.74 -12.85 -5.74
N VAL A 46 0.65 -11.73 -6.46
CA VAL A 46 0.78 -10.38 -5.91
C VAL A 46 -0.34 -10.07 -4.91
N CYS A 47 -1.57 -10.50 -5.16
CA CYS A 47 -2.69 -10.18 -4.28
C CYS A 47 -2.58 -10.89 -2.92
N SER A 48 -1.97 -12.07 -2.88
CA SER A 48 -1.75 -12.84 -1.64
C SER A 48 -0.87 -12.12 -0.61
N CYS A 49 -0.17 -11.07 -1.05
CA CYS A 49 0.74 -10.26 -0.24
C CYS A 49 0.08 -8.99 0.35
N MET A 50 -1.26 -8.86 0.21
CA MET A 50 -2.07 -7.82 0.84
C MET A 50 -2.64 -8.29 2.18
N ASP A 51 -2.57 -7.44 3.21
CA ASP A 51 -3.06 -7.77 4.55
C ASP A 51 -4.56 -7.47 4.74
N ASP A 52 -5.11 -6.53 3.96
CA ASP A 52 -6.53 -6.20 3.97
C ASP A 52 -7.33 -7.14 3.07
N ILE A 53 -8.28 -7.88 3.64
CA ILE A 53 -9.09 -8.84 2.91
C ILE A 53 -9.95 -8.20 1.80
N ILE A 54 -10.39 -6.95 1.98
CA ILE A 54 -11.21 -6.24 0.99
C ILE A 54 -10.32 -5.79 -0.16
N PHE A 55 -9.11 -5.28 0.14
CA PHE A 55 -8.16 -4.91 -0.91
C PHE A 55 -7.65 -6.14 -1.68
N MET A 56 -7.39 -7.24 -0.98
CA MET A 56 -7.02 -8.51 -1.59
C MET A 56 -8.13 -9.01 -2.54
N GLN A 57 -9.39 -8.99 -2.11
CA GLN A 57 -10.51 -9.38 -2.96
C GLN A 57 -10.65 -8.46 -4.18
N TYR A 58 -10.55 -7.13 -3.98
CA TYR A 58 -10.54 -6.16 -5.07
C TYR A 58 -9.42 -6.47 -6.08
N CYS A 59 -8.24 -6.84 -5.59
CA CYS A 59 -7.10 -7.17 -6.43
C CYS A 59 -7.39 -8.38 -7.33
N TYR A 60 -7.90 -9.49 -6.77
CA TYR A 60 -8.28 -10.65 -7.58
C TYR A 60 -9.40 -10.33 -8.57
N ASP A 61 -10.45 -9.65 -8.12
CA ASP A 61 -11.63 -9.36 -8.95
C ASP A 61 -11.30 -8.49 -10.18
N ASN A 62 -10.29 -7.63 -10.07
CA ASN A 62 -9.95 -6.65 -11.11
C ASN A 62 -8.68 -7.01 -11.91
N PHE A 63 -7.75 -7.77 -11.34
CA PHE A 63 -6.41 -7.96 -11.92
C PHE A 63 -6.04 -9.41 -12.20
N ASP A 64 -6.84 -10.41 -11.80
CA ASP A 64 -6.72 -11.79 -12.30
C ASP A 64 -7.33 -11.87 -13.71
N VAL A 65 -6.52 -11.54 -14.71
CA VAL A 65 -6.97 -11.41 -16.10
C VAL A 65 -7.22 -12.78 -16.72
N ASN A 66 -6.40 -13.76 -16.37
CA ASN A 66 -6.44 -15.10 -16.94
C ASN A 66 -7.40 -16.06 -16.19
N LYS A 67 -7.92 -15.65 -15.02
CA LYS A 67 -8.83 -16.40 -14.14
C LYS A 67 -8.24 -17.67 -13.56
N ASP A 68 -6.94 -17.67 -13.29
CA ASP A 68 -6.23 -18.80 -12.68
C ASP A 68 -6.25 -18.77 -11.14
N GLY A 69 -6.88 -17.75 -10.55
CA GLY A 69 -6.98 -17.55 -9.11
C GLY A 69 -5.74 -16.88 -8.51
N LYS A 70 -4.85 -16.32 -9.33
CA LYS A 70 -3.63 -15.61 -8.93
C LYS A 70 -3.49 -14.33 -9.73
N VAL A 71 -2.73 -13.37 -9.19
CA VAL A 71 -2.29 -12.21 -9.97
C VAL A 71 -0.78 -12.27 -10.12
N SER A 72 -0.35 -12.60 -11.33
CA SER A 72 1.07 -12.65 -11.67
C SER A 72 1.72 -11.28 -11.62
N LYS A 73 3.06 -11.25 -11.55
CA LYS A 73 3.84 -10.00 -11.66
C LYS A 73 3.59 -9.28 -12.99
N ILE A 74 3.29 -10.02 -14.06
CA ILE A 74 3.01 -9.44 -15.39
C ILE A 74 1.68 -8.69 -15.34
N GLU A 75 0.64 -9.32 -14.82
CA GLU A 75 -0.68 -8.69 -14.64
C GLU A 75 -0.59 -7.46 -13.73
N ALA A 76 0.06 -7.59 -12.57
CA ALA A 76 0.27 -6.45 -11.67
C ALA A 76 1.07 -5.31 -12.33
N SER A 77 2.08 -5.62 -13.15
CA SER A 77 2.84 -4.59 -13.88
C SER A 77 2.05 -3.90 -14.98
N ALA A 78 0.92 -4.48 -15.43
CA ALA A 78 0.04 -3.86 -16.42
C ALA A 78 -0.95 -2.86 -15.78
N VAL A 79 -1.07 -2.85 -14.45
CA VAL A 79 -1.99 -1.96 -13.72
C VAL A 79 -1.40 -0.56 -13.61
N ALA A 80 -2.01 0.40 -14.32
CA ALA A 80 -1.64 1.82 -14.25
C ALA A 80 -2.56 2.65 -13.31
N LYS A 81 -3.76 2.15 -13.01
CA LYS A 81 -4.75 2.81 -12.16
C LYS A 81 -5.39 1.82 -11.19
N ILE A 82 -5.54 2.26 -9.94
CA ILE A 82 -6.34 1.58 -8.91
C ILE A 82 -7.36 2.59 -8.35
N ASP A 83 -8.64 2.21 -8.31
CA ASP A 83 -9.74 3.05 -7.83
C ASP A 83 -10.46 2.37 -6.66
N LEU A 84 -10.13 2.82 -5.45
CA LEU A 84 -10.63 2.30 -4.18
C LEU A 84 -11.60 3.31 -3.53
N ALA A 85 -12.13 4.27 -4.28
CA ALA A 85 -13.05 5.25 -3.70
C ALA A 85 -14.24 4.56 -3.03
N ARG A 86 -14.55 4.98 -1.81
CA ARG A 86 -15.63 4.45 -0.96
C ARG A 86 -15.51 2.97 -0.60
N GLN A 87 -14.35 2.35 -0.82
CA GLN A 87 -14.10 1.00 -0.33
C GLN A 87 -13.90 1.03 1.19
N GLU A 88 -14.33 -0.05 1.85
CA GLU A 88 -14.22 -0.20 3.31
C GLU A 88 -12.88 -0.83 3.73
N ILE A 89 -11.83 -0.63 2.94
CA ILE A 89 -10.48 -1.10 3.27
C ILE A 89 -9.96 -0.42 4.53
N LYS A 90 -9.25 -1.15 5.38
CA LYS A 90 -8.64 -0.68 6.62
C LYS A 90 -7.15 -0.37 6.45
N THR A 91 -6.47 -1.18 5.64
CA THR A 91 -5.05 -1.00 5.33
C THR A 91 -4.84 -1.00 3.82
N LEU A 92 -3.97 -0.10 3.35
CA LEU A 92 -3.50 -0.07 1.98
C LEU A 92 -2.00 -0.35 1.98
N THR A 93 -1.65 -1.64 2.04
CA THR A 93 -0.28 -2.15 1.96
C THR A 93 -0.13 -3.06 0.74
N GLY A 94 1.10 -3.46 0.40
CA GLY A 94 1.37 -4.31 -0.77
C GLY A 94 1.22 -3.60 -2.12
N ILE A 95 0.79 -2.33 -2.14
CA ILE A 95 0.60 -1.60 -3.39
C ILE A 95 1.91 -1.35 -4.16
N GLY A 96 3.08 -1.52 -3.53
CA GLY A 96 4.38 -1.43 -4.18
C GLY A 96 4.66 -2.52 -5.22
N TYR A 97 3.86 -3.58 -5.28
CA TYR A 97 3.98 -4.61 -6.32
C TYR A 97 3.43 -4.17 -7.69
N PHE A 98 2.61 -3.12 -7.72
CA PHE A 98 2.12 -2.52 -8.97
C PHE A 98 3.11 -1.48 -9.50
N SER A 99 4.22 -1.95 -10.06
CA SER A 99 5.38 -1.11 -10.43
C SER A 99 5.12 -0.01 -11.45
N ASN A 100 4.01 -0.08 -12.18
CA ASN A 100 3.56 0.93 -13.15
C ASN A 100 2.32 1.71 -12.69
N LEU A 101 1.93 1.60 -11.42
CA LEU A 101 0.82 2.36 -10.88
C LEU A 101 1.14 3.86 -10.87
N GLU A 102 0.31 4.64 -11.57
CA GLU A 102 0.45 6.09 -11.69
C GLU A 102 -0.68 6.80 -10.94
N ILE A 103 -1.89 6.24 -11.02
CA ILE A 103 -3.10 6.83 -10.47
C ILE A 103 -3.66 5.92 -9.39
N LEU A 104 -3.79 6.44 -8.18
CA LEU A 104 -4.47 5.79 -7.08
C LEU A 104 -5.53 6.75 -6.55
N ASN A 105 -6.76 6.25 -6.39
CA ASN A 105 -7.85 6.98 -5.78
C ASN A 105 -8.32 6.22 -4.54
N CYS A 106 -8.31 6.86 -3.37
CA CYS A 106 -8.94 6.35 -2.15
C CYS A 106 -9.76 7.44 -1.47
N LYS A 107 -10.54 8.21 -2.25
CA LYS A 107 -11.49 9.17 -1.71
C LYS A 107 -12.58 8.44 -0.91
N GLU A 108 -12.96 9.00 0.23
CA GLU A 108 -14.05 8.50 1.09
C GLU A 108 -13.83 7.06 1.59
N CYS A 109 -12.57 6.61 1.71
CA CYS A 109 -12.22 5.35 2.38
C CYS A 109 -12.32 5.53 3.90
N HIS A 110 -13.55 5.55 4.45
CA HIS A 110 -13.80 5.95 5.85
C HIS A 110 -13.25 4.97 6.91
N GLU A 111 -12.97 3.73 6.53
CA GLU A 111 -12.34 2.72 7.40
C GLU A 111 -10.82 2.68 7.31
N LEU A 112 -10.23 3.40 6.35
CA LEU A 112 -8.79 3.37 6.10
C LEU A 112 -8.04 4.00 7.27
N THR A 113 -7.12 3.23 7.86
CA THR A 113 -6.32 3.66 9.01
C THR A 113 -4.84 3.84 8.66
N THR A 114 -4.34 3.00 7.76
CA THR A 114 -2.91 2.90 7.43
C THR A 114 -2.71 2.81 5.92
N VAL A 115 -1.78 3.59 5.41
CA VAL A 115 -1.36 3.59 4.00
C VAL A 115 0.17 3.51 3.93
N ASP A 116 0.68 2.63 3.07
CA ASP A 116 2.10 2.56 2.74
C ASP A 116 2.32 2.69 1.23
N LEU A 117 2.83 3.85 0.80
CA LEU A 117 3.22 4.14 -0.59
C LEU A 117 4.73 4.16 -0.79
N SER A 118 5.53 3.78 0.22
CA SER A 118 6.99 3.96 0.23
C SER A 118 7.72 3.36 -0.98
N ASN A 119 7.23 2.23 -1.49
CA ASN A 119 7.82 1.51 -2.63
C ASN A 119 7.22 1.88 -3.99
N ASN A 120 6.26 2.81 -4.04
CA ASN A 120 5.60 3.23 -5.28
C ASN A 120 6.28 4.44 -5.90
N LEU A 121 7.19 4.19 -6.82
CA LEU A 121 8.01 5.24 -7.43
C LEU A 121 7.26 6.16 -8.41
N LYS A 122 6.05 5.80 -8.85
CA LYS A 122 5.32 6.54 -9.89
C LYS A 122 4.02 7.17 -9.41
N VAL A 123 3.51 6.77 -8.25
CA VAL A 123 2.25 7.28 -7.71
C VAL A 123 2.42 8.75 -7.36
N ARG A 124 1.53 9.59 -7.90
CA ARG A 124 1.37 10.98 -7.47
C ARG A 124 0.38 11.05 -6.31
N ILE A 125 0.59 12.00 -5.40
CA ILE A 125 -0.46 12.37 -4.44
C ILE A 125 -1.38 13.36 -5.14
N GLY A 126 -2.36 12.83 -5.88
CA GLY A 126 -3.27 13.63 -6.70
C GLY A 126 -4.36 14.34 -5.91
N ASP A 127 -5.15 15.15 -6.62
CA ASP A 127 -6.28 15.87 -6.06
C ASP A 127 -7.27 14.90 -5.39
N GLU A 128 -7.74 15.29 -4.20
CA GLU A 128 -8.72 14.57 -3.40
C GLU A 128 -8.39 13.08 -3.10
N MET A 129 -7.14 12.65 -3.29
CA MET A 129 -6.75 11.23 -3.26
C MET A 129 -7.18 10.47 -2.00
N PHE A 130 -7.13 11.11 -0.83
CA PHE A 130 -7.57 10.59 0.46
C PHE A 130 -8.66 11.48 1.07
N TYR A 131 -9.43 12.19 0.25
CA TYR A 131 -10.46 13.11 0.69
C TYR A 131 -11.45 12.42 1.62
N THR A 132 -11.60 12.92 2.84
CA THR A 132 -12.47 12.44 3.92
C THR A 132 -12.20 11.01 4.40
N CYS A 133 -10.97 10.52 4.27
CA CYS A 133 -10.49 9.33 4.98
C CYS A 133 -10.29 9.66 6.47
N SER A 134 -11.38 9.83 7.19
CA SER A 134 -11.41 10.41 8.56
C SER A 134 -10.69 9.57 9.61
N LYS A 135 -10.54 8.26 9.39
CA LYS A 135 -9.78 7.33 10.23
C LYS A 135 -8.31 7.18 9.84
N LEU A 136 -7.86 7.78 8.73
CA LEU A 136 -6.48 7.68 8.28
C LEU A 136 -5.58 8.33 9.33
N SER A 137 -4.71 7.54 9.96
CA SER A 137 -3.87 7.97 11.07
C SER A 137 -2.38 7.79 10.79
N LYS A 138 -2.04 6.90 9.86
CA LYS A 138 -0.67 6.63 9.44
C LYS A 138 -0.59 6.58 7.92
N ILE A 139 0.30 7.38 7.36
CA ILE A 139 0.66 7.31 5.94
C ILE A 139 2.18 7.41 5.78
N VAL A 140 2.73 6.59 4.89
CA VAL A 140 4.11 6.70 4.42
C VAL A 140 4.08 7.12 2.95
N LEU A 141 4.61 8.30 2.65
CA LEU A 141 4.66 8.84 1.29
C LEU A 141 5.87 8.30 0.50
N PRO A 142 5.83 8.24 -0.85
CA PRO A 142 7.00 7.92 -1.64
C PRO A 142 8.04 9.04 -1.56
N ASN A 143 9.32 8.71 -1.44
CA ASN A 143 10.40 9.70 -1.27
C ASN A 143 10.63 10.63 -2.48
N ASN A 144 10.01 10.34 -3.63
CA ASN A 144 10.25 11.03 -4.90
C ASN A 144 9.05 11.80 -5.45
N ILE A 145 7.97 11.95 -4.67
CA ILE A 145 6.86 12.82 -5.07
C ILE A 145 7.31 14.29 -5.10
N LEU A 146 6.77 15.05 -6.05
CA LEU A 146 7.07 16.47 -6.24
C LEU A 146 5.91 17.37 -5.77
N GLU A 147 4.72 16.79 -5.64
CA GLU A 147 3.47 17.53 -5.45
C GLU A 147 2.52 16.73 -4.56
N ILE A 148 1.74 17.46 -3.77
CA ILE A 148 0.55 17.01 -3.07
C ILE A 148 -0.63 17.81 -3.60
N GLY A 149 -1.61 17.16 -4.22
CA GLY A 149 -2.71 17.80 -4.93
C GLY A 149 -3.71 18.55 -4.05
N GLU A 150 -4.64 19.23 -4.70
CA GLU A 150 -5.73 19.98 -4.06
C GLU A 150 -6.59 19.06 -3.20
N SER A 151 -6.83 19.46 -1.95
CA SER A 151 -7.67 18.71 -0.99
C SER A 151 -7.27 17.24 -0.79
N ALA A 152 -6.03 16.85 -1.11
CA ALA A 152 -5.57 15.46 -1.11
C ALA A 152 -5.83 14.71 0.21
N PHE A 153 -5.73 15.38 1.36
CA PHE A 153 -6.01 14.85 2.71
C PHE A 153 -7.10 15.64 3.43
N TYR A 154 -7.96 16.35 2.70
CA TYR A 154 -9.04 17.12 3.30
C TYR A 154 -9.90 16.23 4.19
N GLY A 155 -10.12 16.60 5.45
CA GLY A 155 -10.97 15.82 6.36
C GLY A 155 -10.34 14.52 6.87
N CYS A 156 -9.04 14.29 6.67
CA CYS A 156 -8.30 13.22 7.35
C CYS A 156 -8.08 13.56 8.84
N SER A 157 -9.17 13.59 9.61
CA SER A 157 -9.19 14.08 11.01
C SER A 157 -8.38 13.26 12.01
N SER A 158 -7.94 12.05 11.65
CA SER A 158 -7.07 11.22 12.49
C SER A 158 -5.58 11.36 12.13
N LEU A 159 -5.25 12.07 11.04
CA LEU A 159 -3.90 12.21 10.54
C LEU A 159 -3.20 13.38 11.25
N LYS A 160 -2.55 13.06 12.36
CA LYS A 160 -1.90 14.06 13.23
C LYS A 160 -0.50 14.44 12.80
N ASN A 161 0.22 13.49 12.21
CA ASN A 161 1.60 13.67 11.76
C ASN A 161 1.74 13.08 10.37
N ILE A 162 2.43 13.79 9.49
CA ILE A 162 2.81 13.33 8.17
C ILE A 162 4.20 13.86 7.86
N ASP A 163 5.08 12.94 7.45
CA ASP A 163 6.42 13.30 6.99
C ASP A 163 6.33 13.67 5.51
N ILE A 164 6.44 14.96 5.20
CA ILE A 164 6.46 15.46 3.82
C ILE A 164 7.87 15.28 3.24
N PRO A 165 8.04 14.55 2.13
CA PRO A 165 9.35 14.36 1.52
C PRO A 165 10.01 15.69 1.09
N ASP A 166 11.34 15.78 1.24
CA ASP A 166 12.13 16.99 0.93
C ASP A 166 12.01 17.48 -0.52
N LYS A 167 11.57 16.60 -1.44
CA LYS A 167 11.41 16.91 -2.86
C LYS A 167 10.06 17.54 -3.22
N VAL A 168 9.13 17.61 -2.28
CA VAL A 168 7.83 18.25 -2.52
C VAL A 168 8.03 19.75 -2.70
N THR A 169 7.69 20.24 -3.89
CA THR A 169 7.79 21.67 -4.25
C THR A 169 6.43 22.36 -4.28
N GLU A 170 5.34 21.60 -4.31
CA GLU A 170 3.98 22.11 -4.42
C GLU A 170 3.01 21.37 -3.48
N ILE A 171 2.17 22.12 -2.78
CA ILE A 171 1.09 21.62 -1.94
C ILE A 171 -0.18 22.38 -2.33
N GLY A 172 -1.16 21.64 -2.82
CA GLY A 172 -2.41 22.15 -3.34
C GLY A 172 -3.28 22.82 -2.27
N TYR A 173 -4.24 23.62 -2.75
CA TYR A 173 -5.18 24.31 -1.88
C TYR A 173 -5.94 23.30 -0.99
N SER A 174 -6.12 23.66 0.28
CA SER A 174 -6.85 22.85 1.26
C SER A 174 -6.33 21.40 1.46
N ALA A 175 -5.12 21.06 0.99
CA ALA A 175 -4.59 19.69 1.03
C ALA A 175 -4.69 19.02 2.40
N PHE A 176 -4.53 19.79 3.49
CA PHE A 176 -4.57 19.30 4.89
C PHE A 176 -5.64 19.98 5.74
N VAL A 177 -6.68 20.56 5.14
CA VAL A 177 -7.78 21.17 5.90
C VAL A 177 -8.52 20.08 6.68
N LEU A 178 -8.81 20.34 7.96
CA LEU A 178 -9.42 19.39 8.91
C LEU A 178 -8.56 18.15 9.25
N CYS A 179 -7.23 18.20 9.04
CA CYS A 179 -6.28 17.33 9.74
C CYS A 179 -5.97 17.93 11.13
N ILE A 180 -6.35 17.24 12.22
CA ILE A 180 -6.33 17.77 13.60
C ILE A 180 -5.71 16.81 14.63
#